data_AF-A0A955X6T9-F1
#
_entry.id   AF-A0A955X6T9-F1
#
_cell.length_a   1.000
_cell.length_b   1.000
_cell.length_c   1.000
_cell.angle_alpha   90.00
_cell.angle_beta   90.00
_cell.angle_gamma   90.00
#
_symmetry.space_group_name_H-M   'P 1'
#
loop_
_entity.id
_entity.type
_entity.pdbx_description
1 polymer ?
#
loop_
_entity_poly.entity_id
_entity_poly.type
_entity_poly.pdbx_seq_one_letter_code
_entity_poly.pdbx_strand_id
1 'polypeptide(L)'
;MEPELLHEAPEGGAGGRQAALQTTRSRGDPRIHLRERLHRAGQAEQAAEETASAFARGEAGIHETIMAQERASIAVRYAVTVKNKALEAYRELMNTQI
;
A
#
# COMPACT_ATOMS: atom_id res chain seq x y z
N MET A 1 15.65 -62.49 -6.28
CA MET A 1 16.58 -61.44 -5.82
C MET A 1 16.27 -60.21 -6.65
N GLU A 2 15.45 -59.31 -6.12
CA GLU A 2 15.38 -57.92 -6.62
C GLU A 2 16.58 -57.14 -6.05
N PRO A 3 17.04 -56.08 -6.72
CA PRO A 3 16.56 -54.76 -6.30
C PRO A 3 16.29 -53.76 -7.44
N GLU A 4 15.11 -53.14 -7.37
CA GLU A 4 14.86 -51.69 -7.28
C GLU A 4 15.70 -50.65 -8.07
N LEU A 5 14.94 -49.72 -8.71
CA LEU A 5 15.19 -48.26 -8.86
C LEU A 5 16.21 -47.84 -9.97
N LEU A 6 15.96 -46.87 -10.88
CA LEU A 6 15.13 -45.67 -10.87
C LEU A 6 14.70 -45.27 -12.28
N HIS A 7 13.43 -44.86 -12.41
CA HIS A 7 12.97 -43.95 -13.45
C HIS A 7 13.52 -42.56 -13.10
N GLU A 8 14.53 -42.09 -13.82
CA GLU A 8 15.07 -40.75 -13.66
C GLU A 8 14.06 -39.75 -14.23
N ALA A 9 13.21 -39.20 -13.35
CA ALA A 9 12.38 -38.06 -13.66
C ALA A 9 13.27 -36.84 -13.94
N PRO A 10 12.94 -35.99 -14.92
CA PRO A 10 13.67 -34.75 -15.12
C PRO A 10 13.48 -33.85 -13.89
N GLU A 11 14.59 -33.57 -13.20
CA GLU A 11 14.75 -32.57 -12.13
C GLU A 11 14.30 -31.18 -12.62
N GLY A 12 12.99 -30.93 -12.52
CA GLY A 12 12.36 -29.66 -12.79
C GLY A 12 12.58 -28.67 -11.64
N GLY A 13 13.53 -27.76 -11.83
CA GLY A 13 13.33 -26.35 -11.48
C GLY A 13 13.49 -25.93 -10.02
N ALA A 14 14.73 -25.73 -9.59
CA ALA A 14 15.05 -24.79 -8.50
C ALA A 14 14.56 -23.35 -8.78
N GLY A 15 14.20 -23.01 -10.03
CA GLY A 15 13.59 -21.73 -10.42
C GLY A 15 12.10 -21.58 -10.06
N GLY A 16 11.34 -22.67 -9.90
CA GLY A 16 9.88 -22.59 -9.65
C GLY A 16 9.53 -22.14 -8.22
N ARG A 17 10.33 -22.55 -7.24
CA ARG A 17 10.16 -22.15 -5.82
C ARG A 17 10.55 -20.70 -5.58
N GLN A 18 11.54 -20.18 -6.32
CA GLN A 18 11.97 -18.78 -6.21
C GLN A 18 10.96 -17.81 -6.85
N ALA A 19 10.35 -18.18 -7.99
CA ALA A 19 9.30 -17.38 -8.64
C ALA A 19 8.04 -17.24 -7.77
N ALA A 20 7.65 -18.29 -7.04
CA ALA A 20 6.50 -18.28 -6.12
C ALA A 20 6.71 -17.37 -4.89
N LEU A 21 7.95 -17.25 -4.40
CA LEU A 21 8.31 -16.35 -3.28
C LEU A 21 8.45 -14.88 -3.71
N GLN A 22 8.60 -14.62 -5.01
CA GLN A 22 8.76 -13.29 -5.59
C GLN A 22 7.40 -12.68 -5.96
N THR A 23 6.47 -13.49 -6.48
CA THR A 23 5.08 -13.04 -6.76
C THR A 23 4.28 -12.72 -5.50
N THR A 24 4.61 -13.33 -4.35
CA THR A 24 3.95 -13.08 -3.05
C THR A 24 4.49 -11.81 -2.38
N ARG A 25 5.80 -11.53 -2.49
CA ARG A 25 6.40 -10.27 -2.02
C ARG A 25 5.92 -9.04 -2.80
N SER A 26 5.72 -9.16 -4.11
CA SER A 26 5.32 -8.03 -4.96
C SER A 26 3.83 -7.65 -4.84
N ARG A 27 2.98 -8.52 -4.30
CA ARG A 27 1.53 -8.29 -4.22
C ARG A 27 1.10 -7.42 -3.02
N GLY A 28 2.01 -7.13 -2.08
CA GLY A 28 1.68 -6.40 -0.85
C GLY A 28 2.82 -5.54 -0.30
N ASP A 29 3.59 -4.85 -1.15
CA ASP A 29 4.63 -3.92 -0.66
C ASP A 29 3.95 -2.72 0.04
N PRO A 30 4.10 -2.57 1.37
CA PRO A 30 3.46 -1.50 2.12
C PRO A 30 3.91 -0.10 1.68
N ARG A 31 5.10 0.02 1.06
CA ARG A 31 5.64 1.29 0.57
C ARG A 31 4.84 1.83 -0.61
N ILE A 32 4.45 0.95 -1.53
CA ILE A 32 3.65 1.34 -2.71
C ILE A 32 2.28 1.84 -2.26
N HIS A 33 1.64 1.14 -1.33
CA HIS A 33 0.36 1.55 -0.77
C HIS A 33 0.45 2.84 0.02
N LEU A 34 1.48 3.01 0.87
CA LEU A 34 1.69 4.26 1.61
C LEU A 34 1.91 5.45 0.68
N ARG A 35 2.75 5.30 -0.36
CA ARG A 35 3.00 6.35 -1.35
C ARG A 35 1.71 6.80 -2.04
N GLU A 36 0.89 5.84 -2.46
CA GLU A 36 -0.42 6.12 -3.05
C GLU A 36 -1.35 6.86 -2.09
N ARG A 37 -1.37 6.49 -0.79
CA ARG A 37 -2.19 7.21 0.20
C ARG A 37 -1.69 8.62 0.46
N LEU A 38 -0.38 8.84 0.53
CA LEU A 38 0.21 10.17 0.69
C LEU A 38 -0.11 11.06 -0.52
N HIS A 39 -0.03 10.51 -1.74
CA HIS A 39 -0.41 11.24 -2.94
C HIS A 39 -1.88 11.66 -2.89
N ARG A 40 -2.79 10.76 -2.52
CA ARG A 40 -4.21 11.08 -2.35
C ARG A 40 -4.48 12.08 -1.24
N ALA A 41 -3.75 12.01 -0.13
CA ALA A 41 -3.86 12.99 0.94
C ALA A 41 -3.46 14.38 0.44
N GLY A 42 -2.35 14.50 -0.29
CA GLY A 42 -1.93 15.77 -0.91
C GLY A 42 -2.93 16.30 -1.93
N GLN A 43 -3.51 15.44 -2.77
CA GLN A 43 -4.58 15.84 -3.70
C GLN A 43 -5.83 16.35 -2.96
N ALA A 44 -6.20 15.69 -1.86
CA ALA A 44 -7.35 16.11 -1.06
C ALA A 44 -7.09 17.44 -0.35
N GLU A 45 -5.88 17.66 0.18
CA GLU A 45 -5.48 18.94 0.76
C GLU A 45 -5.50 20.06 -0.28
N GLN A 46 -4.92 19.84 -1.46
CA GLN A 46 -4.93 20.82 -2.54
C GLN A 46 -6.36 21.19 -2.96
N ALA A 47 -7.25 20.21 -3.13
CA ALA A 47 -8.66 20.46 -3.45
C ALA A 47 -9.38 21.25 -2.34
N ALA A 48 -9.05 20.98 -1.08
CA ALA A 48 -9.61 21.70 0.06
C ALA A 48 -9.13 23.17 0.11
N GLU A 49 -7.87 23.42 -0.24
CA GLU A 49 -7.30 24.76 -0.34
C GLU A 49 -7.85 25.56 -1.53
N GLU A 50 -8.03 24.91 -2.68
CA GLU A 50 -8.67 25.50 -3.85
C GLU A 50 -10.12 25.93 -3.54
N THR A 51 -10.88 25.05 -2.89
CA THR A 51 -12.27 25.33 -2.52
C THR A 51 -12.36 26.41 -1.43
N ALA A 52 -11.45 26.39 -0.45
CA ALA A 52 -11.36 27.46 0.56
C ALA A 52 -11.03 28.82 -0.07
N SER A 53 -10.13 28.84 -1.06
CA SER A 53 -9.78 30.06 -1.81
C SER A 53 -10.96 30.56 -2.65
N ALA A 54 -11.67 29.66 -3.32
CA ALA A 54 -12.89 29.99 -4.06
C ALA A 54 -13.99 30.52 -3.12
N PHE A 55 -14.12 29.95 -1.92
CA PHE A 55 -15.10 30.41 -0.91
C PHE A 55 -14.77 31.82 -0.42
N ALA A 56 -13.49 32.11 -0.16
CA ALA A 56 -13.04 33.45 0.20
C ALA A 56 -13.33 34.50 -0.89
N ARG A 57 -13.35 34.09 -2.16
CA ARG A 57 -13.76 34.94 -3.30
C ARG A 57 -15.27 34.97 -3.54
N GLY A 58 -16.07 34.19 -2.80
CA GLY A 58 -17.51 34.05 -2.99
C GLY A 58 -17.91 33.19 -4.19
N GLU A 59 -16.96 32.44 -4.77
CA GLU A 59 -17.16 31.57 -5.94
C GLU A 59 -17.58 30.14 -5.55
N ALA A 60 -17.33 29.75 -4.29
CA ALA A 60 -17.68 28.46 -3.74
C ALA A 60 -18.62 28.59 -2.52
N GLY A 61 -19.40 27.56 -2.27
CA GLY A 61 -20.28 27.46 -1.11
C GLY A 61 -19.56 26.97 0.16
N ILE A 62 -20.09 27.33 1.32
CA ILE A 62 -19.55 26.85 2.62
C ILE A 62 -19.65 25.32 2.75
N HIS A 63 -20.72 24.72 2.23
CA HIS A 63 -20.94 23.27 2.32
C HIS A 63 -19.86 22.48 1.58
N GLU A 64 -19.54 22.86 0.33
CA GLU A 64 -18.49 22.19 -0.43
C GLU A 64 -17.11 22.40 0.18
N THR A 65 -16.86 23.59 0.73
CA THR A 65 -15.60 23.90 1.43
C THR A 65 -15.42 22.98 2.63
N ILE A 66 -16.43 22.88 3.49
CA ILE A 66 -16.40 21.99 4.66
C ILE A 66 -16.23 20.52 4.23
N MET A 67 -16.91 20.09 3.17
CA MET A 67 -16.77 18.73 2.65
C MET A 67 -15.36 18.45 2.12
N ALA A 68 -14.75 19.39 1.41
CA ALA A 68 -13.39 19.26 0.91
C ALA A 68 -12.38 19.17 2.07
N GLN A 69 -12.55 20.02 3.09
CA GLN A 69 -11.73 20.00 4.31
C GLN A 69 -11.86 18.67 5.08
N GLU A 70 -13.07 18.13 5.22
CA GLU A 70 -13.26 16.83 5.88
C GLU A 70 -12.63 15.68 5.09
N ARG A 71 -12.73 15.69 3.75
CA ARG A 71 -12.06 14.69 2.91
C ARG A 71 -10.55 14.75 3.07
N ALA A 72 -9.95 15.94 3.10
CA ALA A 72 -8.52 16.11 3.35
C ALA A 72 -8.11 15.52 4.70
N SER A 73 -8.86 15.88 5.76
CA SER A 73 -8.64 15.35 7.11
C SER A 73 -8.72 13.82 7.16
N ILE A 74 -9.74 13.21 6.55
CA ILE A 74 -9.88 11.75 6.46
C ILE A 74 -8.69 11.12 5.72
N ALA A 75 -8.31 11.69 4.58
CA ALA A 75 -7.24 11.15 3.74
C ALA A 75 -5.89 11.16 4.47
N VAL A 76 -5.57 12.24 5.18
CA VAL A 76 -4.35 12.35 6.00
C VAL A 76 -4.35 11.32 7.14
N ARG A 77 -5.44 11.24 7.91
CA ARG A 77 -5.56 10.24 9.00
C ARG A 77 -5.39 8.82 8.47
N TYR A 78 -5.98 8.53 7.31
CA TYR A 78 -5.85 7.22 6.69
C TYR A 78 -4.42 6.93 6.23
N ALA A 79 -3.72 7.90 5.65
CA ALA A 79 -2.31 7.75 5.29
C ALA A 79 -1.44 7.45 6.52
N VAL A 80 -1.71 8.08 7.67
CA VAL A 80 -1.05 7.78 8.94
C VAL A 80 -1.34 6.35 9.40
N THR A 81 -2.59 5.89 9.31
CA THR A 81 -2.93 4.49 9.64
C THR A 81 -2.16 3.49 8.77
N VAL A 82 -2.07 3.75 7.46
CA VAL A 82 -1.31 2.90 6.54
C VAL A 82 0.18 2.94 6.83
N LYS A 83 0.73 4.12 7.19
CA LYS A 83 2.13 4.26 7.63
C LYS A 83 2.42 3.36 8.82
N ASN A 84 1.55 3.37 9.84
CA ASN A 84 1.75 2.56 11.04
C ASN A 84 1.72 1.06 10.72
N LYS A 85 0.74 0.62 9.91
CA LYS A 85 0.67 -0.77 9.44
C LYS A 85 1.88 -1.20 8.61
N ALA A 86 2.42 -0.30 7.78
CA ALA A 86 3.63 -0.57 7.02
C ALA A 86 4.85 -0.79 7.94
N LEU A 87 4.97 -0.01 9.00
CA LEU A 87 6.02 -0.17 10.01
C LEU A 87 5.85 -1.47 10.82
N GLU A 88 4.62 -1.83 11.16
CA GLU A 88 4.30 -3.11 11.81
C GLU A 88 4.70 -4.30 10.93
N ALA A 89 4.31 -4.30 9.65
CA ALA A 89 4.69 -5.34 8.70
C ALA A 89 6.22 -5.47 8.53
N TYR A 90 6.94 -4.35 8.57
CA TYR A 90 8.40 -4.36 8.55
C TYR A 90 9.01 -4.98 9.82
N ARG A 91 8.45 -4.67 11.00
CA ARG A 91 8.88 -5.23 12.28
C ARG A 91 8.58 -6.73 12.37
N GLU A 92 7.40 -7.15 11.93
CA GLU A 92 7.01 -8.57 11.91
C GLU A 92 7.97 -9.39 11.05
N LEU A 93 8.33 -8.89 9.86
CA LEU A 93 9.31 -9.53 8.99
C LEU A 93 10.66 -9.74 9.68
N MET A 94 11.08 -8.84 10.58
CA MET A 94 12.34 -9.02 11.33
C MET A 94 12.20 -10.04 12.47
N ASN A 95 11.01 -10.13 13.09
CA ASN A 95 10.76 -11.05 14.22
C ASN A 95 10.52 -12.50 13.79
N THR A 96 10.13 -12.78 12.55
CA THR A 96 9.88 -14.17 12.12
C THR A 96 11.17 -15.01 11.96
N GLN A 97 12.36 -14.42 12.02
CA GLN A 97 13.65 -15.11 11.84
C GLN A 97 14.40 -15.47 13.14
N ILE A 98 13.87 -15.14 14.32
CA ILE A 98 14.46 -15.56 15.60
C ILE A 98 13.83 -16.84 16.14
#